data_AF-A0A4Y5YW22-F1
#
_entry.id   AF-A0A4Y5YW22-F1
#
_cell.length_a   1.000
_cell.length_b   1.000
_cell.length_c   1.000
_cell.angle_alpha   90.00
_cell.angle_beta   90.00
_cell.angle_gamma   90.00
#
_symmetry.space_group_name_H-M   'P 1'
#
loop_
_entity.id
_entity.type
_entity.pdbx_description
1 polymer ?
#
loop_
_entity_poly.entity_id
_entity_poly.type
_entity_poly.pdbx_seq_one_letter_code
_entity_poly.pdbx_strand_id
1 'polypeptide(L)'
;MPADPDGTLQSVTGSELRVGVSADPGLVDTDRETPTGSIPDLVTGFADGIDAEVDWTNGSEETLVGMLERGDLDLVVGGFTADTPWVDRAGVTRGYPGIDGAEGREIVMLVPLGENAFLSELERYLDEEASS
;
A
#
# COMPACT_ATOMS: atom_id res chain seq x y z
N MET A 1 -13.73 18.88 4.74
CA MET A 1 -13.89 17.44 4.47
C MET A 1 -12.73 17.04 3.58
N PRO A 2 -11.96 15.99 3.91
CA PRO A 2 -11.03 15.43 2.93
C PRO A 2 -11.85 15.04 1.70
N ALA A 3 -11.35 15.39 0.51
CA ALA A 3 -11.92 14.89 -0.72
C ALA A 3 -11.45 13.44 -0.83
N ASP A 4 -12.39 12.50 -0.79
CA ASP A 4 -12.23 11.11 -1.19
C ASP A 4 -13.14 10.93 -2.42
N PRO A 5 -12.77 11.53 -3.57
CA PRO A 5 -13.65 11.62 -4.72
C PRO A 5 -14.14 10.27 -5.23
N ASP A 6 -13.32 9.21 -5.11
CA ASP A 6 -13.69 7.85 -5.51
C ASP A 6 -14.20 7.00 -4.34
N GLY A 7 -13.97 7.44 -3.10
CA GLY A 7 -14.56 6.83 -1.91
C GLY A 7 -13.89 5.50 -1.51
N THR A 8 -12.60 5.34 -1.82
CA THR A 8 -11.84 4.09 -1.69
C THR A 8 -12.00 3.49 -0.31
N LEU A 9 -11.89 4.30 0.76
CA LEU A 9 -12.06 3.79 2.13
C LEU A 9 -13.45 3.20 2.36
N GLN A 10 -14.50 3.85 1.84
CA GLN A 10 -15.87 3.35 1.96
C GLN A 10 -16.12 2.10 1.10
N SER A 11 -15.45 1.96 -0.04
CA SER A 11 -15.59 0.78 -0.90
C SER A 11 -14.86 -0.45 -0.38
N VAL A 12 -13.71 -0.28 0.28
CA VAL A 12 -12.93 -1.42 0.80
C VAL A 12 -13.40 -1.90 2.18
N THR A 13 -13.95 -1.01 3.02
CA THR A 13 -14.36 -1.36 4.39
C THR A 13 -15.43 -2.46 4.36
N GLY A 14 -15.17 -3.60 5.01
CA GLY A 14 -16.08 -4.74 5.02
C GLY A 14 -16.15 -5.50 3.68
N SER A 15 -15.20 -5.26 2.77
CA SER A 15 -15.18 -5.78 1.40
C SER A 15 -13.76 -6.28 1.03
N GLU A 16 -13.33 -6.10 -0.23
CA GLU A 16 -12.02 -6.53 -0.72
C GLU A 16 -11.08 -5.32 -0.87
N LEU A 17 -9.84 -5.47 -0.42
CA LEU A 17 -8.75 -4.52 -0.66
C LEU A 17 -7.87 -5.06 -1.80
N ARG A 18 -7.91 -4.41 -2.97
CA ARG A 18 -7.14 -4.86 -4.16
C ARG A 18 -5.74 -4.28 -4.12
N VAL A 19 -4.74 -5.13 -3.93
CA VAL A 19 -3.35 -4.71 -3.66
C VAL A 19 -2.41 -5.18 -4.75
N GLY A 20 -1.76 -4.20 -5.40
CA GLY A 20 -0.62 -4.44 -6.26
C GLY A 20 0.65 -4.66 -5.46
N VAL A 21 1.39 -5.73 -5.74
CA VAL A 21 2.62 -6.06 -5.01
C VAL A 21 3.80 -6.27 -5.96
N SER A 22 4.90 -5.56 -5.71
CA SER A 22 6.18 -5.76 -6.41
C SER A 22 7.23 -6.33 -5.47
N ALA A 23 8.02 -7.28 -5.96
CA ALA A 23 9.06 -7.95 -5.18
C ALA A 23 10.18 -6.98 -4.79
N ASP A 24 10.65 -7.08 -3.55
CA ASP A 24 11.82 -6.37 -3.04
C ASP A 24 12.53 -7.29 -2.02
N PRO A 25 13.79 -7.70 -2.26
CA PRO A 25 14.48 -8.64 -1.39
C PRO A 25 14.51 -8.19 0.07
N GLY A 26 13.99 -9.03 0.97
CA GLY A 26 13.91 -8.74 2.40
C GLY A 26 12.61 -8.08 2.85
N LEU A 27 11.87 -7.43 1.95
CA LEU A 27 10.58 -6.78 2.23
C LEU A 27 9.38 -7.57 1.68
N VAL A 28 9.52 -8.12 0.48
CA VAL A 28 8.46 -8.78 -0.27
C VAL A 28 9.02 -9.96 -1.07
N ASP A 29 8.52 -11.15 -0.77
CA ASP A 29 8.68 -12.37 -1.55
C ASP A 29 7.38 -12.68 -2.29
N THR A 30 7.44 -12.79 -3.62
CA THR A 30 6.30 -13.08 -4.50
C THR A 30 6.45 -14.43 -5.22
N ASP A 31 7.33 -15.32 -4.77
CA ASP A 31 7.52 -16.65 -5.38
C ASP A 31 6.38 -17.64 -5.04
N ARG A 32 5.44 -17.21 -4.20
CA ARG A 32 4.26 -17.97 -3.75
C ARG A 32 2.98 -17.34 -4.29
N GLU A 33 1.88 -18.08 -4.18
CA GLU A 33 0.55 -17.59 -4.58
C GLU A 33 0.11 -16.37 -3.73
N THR A 34 0.42 -16.38 -2.43
CA THR A 34 0.26 -15.23 -1.54
C THR A 34 1.63 -14.62 -1.25
N PRO A 35 1.83 -13.30 -1.47
CA PRO A 35 3.09 -12.65 -1.14
C PRO A 35 3.36 -12.71 0.36
N THR A 36 4.64 -12.78 0.74
CA THR A 36 5.07 -12.85 2.14
C THR A 36 6.17 -11.83 2.43
N GLY A 37 6.30 -11.43 3.70
CA GLY A 37 7.33 -10.49 4.14
C GLY A 37 6.72 -9.33 4.91
N SER A 38 7.57 -8.44 5.42
CA SER A 38 7.16 -7.36 6.32
C SER A 38 6.12 -6.42 5.71
N ILE A 39 6.19 -6.17 4.40
CA ILE A 39 5.21 -5.30 3.72
C ILE A 39 3.87 -6.02 3.53
N PRO A 40 3.80 -7.26 2.99
CA PRO A 40 2.56 -8.04 2.97
C PRO A 40 1.91 -8.21 4.35
N ASP A 41 2.71 -8.40 5.41
CA ASP A 41 2.21 -8.53 6.78
C ASP A 41 1.55 -7.22 7.26
N LEU A 42 2.18 -6.07 7.00
CA LEU A 42 1.61 -4.75 7.31
C LEU A 42 0.29 -4.51 6.58
N VAL A 43 0.22 -4.83 5.29
CA VAL A 43 -1.00 -4.68 4.50
C VAL A 43 -2.12 -5.59 5.01
N THR A 44 -1.79 -6.82 5.37
CA THR A 44 -2.76 -7.77 5.93
C THR A 44 -3.33 -7.26 7.25
N GLY A 45 -2.48 -6.74 8.15
CA GLY A 45 -2.94 -6.14 9.41
C GLY A 45 -3.78 -4.88 9.21
N PHE A 46 -3.48 -4.05 8.20
CA PHE A 46 -4.32 -2.91 7.85
C PHE A 46 -5.70 -3.37 7.38
N ALA A 47 -5.75 -4.35 6.48
CA ALA A 47 -6.99 -4.91 5.95
C ALA A 47 -7.86 -5.53 7.05
N ASP A 48 -7.26 -6.29 7.97
CA ASP A 48 -7.95 -6.81 9.15
C ASP A 48 -8.57 -5.69 10.00
N GLY A 49 -7.88 -4.56 10.14
CA GLY A 49 -8.35 -3.38 10.89
C GLY A 49 -9.57 -2.67 10.27
N ILE A 50 -9.80 -2.86 8.96
CA ILE A 50 -10.95 -2.31 8.23
C ILE A 50 -11.96 -3.40 7.80
N ASP A 51 -11.86 -4.60 8.40
CA ASP A 51 -12.67 -5.78 8.09
C ASP A 51 -12.65 -6.14 6.58
N ALA A 52 -11.49 -6.04 5.92
CA ALA A 52 -11.33 -6.31 4.49
C ALA A 52 -10.48 -7.57 4.21
N GLU A 53 -10.81 -8.28 3.14
CA GLU A 53 -9.98 -9.37 2.61
C GLU A 53 -9.01 -8.82 1.54
N VAL A 54 -7.75 -9.27 1.54
CA VAL A 54 -6.76 -8.78 0.57
C VAL A 54 -6.78 -9.61 -0.71
N ASP A 55 -6.99 -8.96 -1.86
CA ASP A 55 -6.77 -9.55 -3.17
C ASP A 55 -5.45 -9.06 -3.77
N TRP A 56 -4.53 -10.00 -4.00
CA TRP A 56 -3.17 -9.69 -4.40
C TRP A 56 -3.00 -9.78 -5.91
N THR A 57 -2.41 -8.76 -6.53
CA THR A 57 -1.88 -8.87 -7.90
C THR A 57 -0.41 -8.50 -7.95
N ASN A 58 0.41 -9.46 -8.42
CA ASN A 58 1.84 -9.26 -8.62
C ASN A 58 2.12 -8.57 -9.96
N GLY A 59 3.07 -7.63 -9.96
CA GLY A 59 3.50 -6.97 -11.19
C GLY A 59 4.72 -6.07 -11.02
N SER A 60 5.18 -5.52 -12.15
CA SER A 60 6.17 -4.44 -12.12
C SER A 60 5.53 -3.14 -11.63
N GLU A 61 6.31 -2.28 -10.97
CA GLU A 61 5.84 -0.99 -10.46
C GLU A 61 5.06 -0.18 -11.49
N GLU A 62 5.59 -0.06 -12.72
CA GLU A 62 4.94 0.68 -13.81
C GLU A 62 3.56 0.10 -14.17
N THR A 63 3.43 -1.23 -14.19
CA THR A 63 2.15 -1.90 -14.47
C THR A 63 1.15 -1.64 -13.34
N LEU A 64 1.60 -1.79 -12.09
CA LEU A 64 0.77 -1.65 -10.91
C LEU A 64 0.30 -0.20 -10.73
N VAL A 65 1.17 0.80 -10.93
CA VAL A 65 0.78 2.21 -10.90
C VAL A 65 -0.21 2.53 -12.02
N GLY A 66 -0.03 1.95 -13.21
CA GLY A 66 -1.03 2.09 -14.27
C GLY A 66 -2.38 1.47 -13.92
N MET A 67 -2.41 0.36 -13.18
CA MET A 67 -3.64 -0.25 -12.65
C MET A 67 -4.30 0.61 -11.58
N LEU A 68 -3.49 1.16 -10.67
CA LEU A 68 -3.92 2.09 -9.63
C LEU A 68 -4.64 3.32 -10.21
N GLU A 69 -4.07 3.94 -11.24
CA GLU A 69 -4.68 5.10 -11.92
C GLU A 69 -6.02 4.80 -12.60
N ARG A 70 -6.25 3.55 -13.00
CA ARG A 70 -7.51 3.13 -13.65
C ARG A 70 -8.57 2.70 -12.63
N GLY A 71 -8.24 2.67 -11.34
CA GLY A 71 -9.10 2.15 -10.28
C GLY A 71 -9.18 0.62 -10.25
N ASP A 72 -8.23 -0.06 -10.90
CA ASP A 72 -8.13 -1.53 -10.86
C ASP A 72 -7.56 -2.00 -9.50
N LEU A 73 -6.77 -1.15 -8.82
CA LEU A 73 -6.17 -1.39 -7.51
C LEU A 73 -6.51 -0.25 -6.55
N ASP A 74 -6.52 -0.56 -5.26
CA ASP A 74 -6.75 0.38 -4.15
C ASP A 74 -5.43 0.75 -3.44
N LEU A 75 -4.41 -0.08 -3.57
CA LEU A 75 -3.10 0.10 -2.93
C LEU A 75 -2.01 -0.56 -3.78
N VAL A 76 -0.82 0.05 -3.84
CA VAL A 76 0.37 -0.54 -4.43
C VAL A 76 1.52 -0.49 -3.41
N VAL A 77 2.13 -1.66 -3.18
CA VAL A 77 3.19 -1.86 -2.19
C VAL A 77 4.41 -2.57 -2.78
N GLY A 78 5.56 -2.35 -2.15
CA GLY A 78 6.87 -2.83 -2.60
C GLY A 78 7.98 -2.11 -1.83
N GLY A 79 9.19 -2.12 -2.39
CA GLY A 79 10.35 -1.41 -1.84
C GLY A 79 10.41 0.08 -2.18
N PHE A 80 9.26 0.75 -2.32
CA PHE A 80 9.21 2.17 -2.69
C PHE A 80 9.75 3.06 -1.58
N THR A 81 10.38 4.17 -1.97
CA THR A 81 10.85 5.20 -1.04
C THR A 81 10.25 6.56 -1.40
N ALA A 82 10.48 7.58 -0.57
CA ALA A 82 10.03 8.95 -0.84
C ALA A 82 10.56 9.53 -2.17
N ASP A 83 11.63 8.96 -2.74
CA ASP A 83 12.18 9.33 -4.05
C ASP A 83 11.47 8.63 -5.24
N THR A 84 10.33 7.99 -4.98
CA THR A 84 9.53 7.29 -6.00
C THR A 84 9.18 8.20 -7.18
N PRO A 85 9.31 7.72 -8.45
CA PRO A 85 8.97 8.53 -9.62
C PRO A 85 7.45 8.69 -9.81
N TRP A 86 6.64 8.07 -8.95
CA TRP A 86 5.18 7.97 -9.09
C TRP A 86 4.41 9.08 -8.37
N VAL A 87 5.08 10.06 -7.74
CA VAL A 87 4.46 11.15 -6.95
C VAL A 87 3.43 12.00 -7.71
N ASP A 88 3.57 12.12 -9.04
CA ASP A 88 2.62 12.88 -9.87
C ASP A 88 1.42 12.03 -10.33
N ARG A 89 1.45 10.71 -10.08
CA ARG A 89 0.48 9.72 -10.60
C ARG A 89 -0.28 8.97 -9.50
N ALA A 90 0.23 9.00 -8.28
CA ALA A 90 -0.34 8.32 -7.12
C ALA A 90 -0.26 9.21 -5.88
N GLY A 91 -1.18 9.00 -4.94
CA GLY A 91 -0.97 9.45 -3.57
C GLY A 91 0.15 8.64 -2.95
N VAL A 92 1.05 9.28 -2.21
CA VAL A 92 2.20 8.63 -1.58
C VAL A 92 2.11 8.87 -0.09
N THR A 93 2.20 7.81 0.71
CA THR A 93 2.31 7.96 2.17
C THR A 93 3.59 8.71 2.52
N ARG A 94 3.66 9.25 3.74
CA ARG A 94 4.94 9.56 4.37
C ARG A 94 5.87 8.34 4.40
N GLY A 95 7.18 8.59 4.55
CA GLY A 95 8.18 7.54 4.72
C GLY A 95 8.11 6.92 6.10
N TYR A 96 8.13 5.58 6.15
CA TYR A 96 8.10 4.80 7.37
C TYR A 96 9.45 4.08 7.58
N PRO A 97 10.27 4.51 8.56
CA PRO A 97 11.49 3.82 8.94
C PRO A 97 11.19 2.57 9.78
N GLY A 98 12.21 1.75 10.01
CA GLY A 98 12.14 0.65 10.98
C GLY A 98 11.40 -0.60 10.49
N ILE A 99 10.96 -0.63 9.23
CA ILE A 99 10.42 -1.86 8.63
C ILE A 99 11.55 -2.89 8.49
N ASP A 100 11.34 -4.07 9.08
CA ASP A 100 12.28 -5.17 8.98
C ASP A 100 12.57 -5.51 7.51
N GLY A 101 13.85 -5.69 7.17
CA GLY A 101 14.27 -5.91 5.78
C GLY A 101 14.40 -4.65 4.92
N ALA A 102 14.02 -3.47 5.41
CA ALA A 102 14.17 -2.22 4.66
C ALA A 102 15.62 -1.70 4.58
N GLU A 103 16.54 -2.28 5.34
CA GLU A 103 17.97 -1.89 5.38
C GLU A 103 18.17 -0.39 5.70
N GLY A 104 17.29 0.18 6.52
CA GLY A 104 17.31 1.60 6.91
C GLY A 104 16.65 2.55 5.93
N ARG A 105 16.06 2.04 4.83
CA ARG A 105 15.21 2.84 3.93
C ARG A 105 13.90 3.20 4.64
N GLU A 106 13.43 4.42 4.39
CA GLU A 106 12.05 4.80 4.72
C GLU A 106 11.15 4.34 3.58
N ILE A 107 10.20 3.45 3.88
CA ILE A 107 9.32 2.87 2.88
C ILE A 107 8.05 3.69 2.76
N VAL A 108 7.56 3.83 1.53
CA VAL A 108 6.27 4.47 1.23
C VAL A 108 5.32 3.47 0.57
N MET A 109 4.03 3.72 0.68
CA MET A 109 2.99 3.00 -0.06
C MET A 109 2.26 3.95 -1.01
N LEU A 110 1.75 3.43 -2.11
CA LEU A 110 1.09 4.22 -3.15
C LEU A 110 -0.41 3.93 -3.15
N VAL A 111 -1.23 4.99 -3.16
CA VAL A 111 -2.70 4.93 -3.17
C VAL A 111 -3.24 5.72 -4.37
N PRO A 112 -4.52 5.57 -4.75
CA PRO A 112 -5.07 6.36 -5.85
C PRO A 112 -4.94 7.87 -5.58
N LEU A 113 -4.59 8.63 -6.63
CA LEU A 113 -4.31 10.05 -6.50
C LEU A 113 -5.58 10.80 -6.08
N GLY A 114 -5.53 11.48 -4.93
CA GLY A 114 -6.63 12.29 -4.42
C GLY A 114 -7.48 11.63 -3.32
N GLU A 115 -7.25 10.35 -3.02
CA GLU A 115 -7.97 9.59 -1.98
C GLU A 115 -7.43 9.89 -0.57
N ASN A 116 -7.68 11.10 -0.10
CA ASN A 116 -7.10 11.60 1.15
C ASN A 116 -7.60 10.86 2.39
N ALA A 117 -8.82 10.33 2.37
CA ALA A 117 -9.38 9.61 3.52
C ALA A 117 -8.72 8.25 3.67
N PHE A 118 -8.61 7.48 2.58
CA PHE A 118 -7.89 6.22 2.57
C PHE A 118 -6.41 6.39 2.95
N LEU A 119 -5.74 7.39 2.36
CA LEU A 119 -4.36 7.73 2.70
C LEU A 119 -4.18 8.02 4.19
N SER A 120 -5.04 8.87 4.76
CA SER A 120 -4.95 9.25 6.18
C SER A 120 -5.18 8.06 7.12
N GLU A 121 -6.09 7.16 6.76
CA GLU A 121 -6.39 5.98 7.57
C GLU A 121 -5.25 4.95 7.51
N LEU A 122 -4.67 4.74 6.34
CA LEU A 122 -3.47 3.92 6.16
C LEU A 122 -2.30 4.47 6.97
N GLU A 123 -2.04 5.78 6.88
CA GLU A 123 -0.96 6.42 7.64
C GLU A 123 -1.18 6.33 9.15
N ARG A 124 -2.43 6.42 9.63
CA ARG A 124 -2.77 6.22 11.04
C ARG A 124 -2.39 4.82 11.52
N TYR A 125 -2.74 3.79 10.74
CA TYR A 125 -2.37 2.41 11.06
C TYR A 125 -0.84 2.23 11.05
N LEU A 126 -0.15 2.75 10.03
CA LEU A 126 1.30 2.63 9.93
C LEU A 126 2.03 3.37 11.07
N ASP A 127 1.49 4.47 11.56
CA ASP A 127 2.01 5.19 12.73
C ASP A 127 1.92 4.36 14.02
N GLU A 128 0.84 3.58 14.17
CA GLU A 128 0.63 2.67 15.31
C GLU A 128 1.62 1.50 15.27
N GLU A 129 1.82 0.89 14.10
CA GLU A 129 2.75 -0.24 13.91
C GLU A 129 4.23 0.18 14.00
N ALA A 130 4.62 1.31 13.38
CA ALA A 130 6.01 1.79 13.39
C ALA A 130 6.47 2.31 14.77
N SER A 131 5.54 2.51 15.70
CA SER A 131 5.83 2.92 17.09
C SER A 131 6.01 1.74 18.05
N SER A 132 5.80 0.50 17.59
CA SER A 132 5.75 -0.70 18.45
C SER A 132 7.06 -1.47 18.58
#